data_AF-A0A7X1CR70-F1
#
_entry.id   AF-A0A7X1CR70-F1
#
_cell.length_a   1.000
_cell.length_b   1.000
_cell.length_c   1.000
_cell.angle_alpha   90.00
_cell.angle_beta   90.00
_cell.angle_gamma   90.00
#
_symmetry.space_group_name_H-M   'P 1'
#
loop_
_entity.id
_entity.type
_entity.pdbx_description
1 polymer ?
#
loop_
_entity_poly.entity_id
_entity_poly.type
_entity_poly.pdbx_seq_one_letter_code
_entity_poly.pdbx_strand_id
1 'polypeptide(L)' 'MADKLIRDIPDAAMQELKSMADKSNYKSLNEFLVSVLTSVAMGNYFEEKEQKYQQLISYVTETLENNTEVLRAITK' A
#
# COMPACT_ATOMS: atom_id res chain seq x y z
N MET A 1 3.65 15.10 14.87
CA MET A 1 2.99 15.07 13.55
C MET A 1 3.60 16.18 12.72
N ALA A 2 3.86 15.94 11.43
CA ALA A 2 4.39 16.98 10.55
C ALA A 2 3.21 17.72 9.91
N ASP A 3 3.04 18.99 10.23
CA ASP A 3 1.97 19.80 9.66
C ASP A 3 2.28 20.12 8.20
N LYS A 4 1.28 19.95 7.32
CA LYS A 4 1.38 20.26 5.90
C LYS A 4 0.17 21.08 5.48
N LEU A 5 0.46 22.20 4.82
CA LEU A 5 -0.54 23.07 4.23
C LEU A 5 -0.68 22.72 2.75
N ILE A 6 -1.89 22.35 2.34
CA ILE A 6 -2.24 22.18 0.93
C ILE A 6 -2.95 23.46 0.49
N ARG A 7 -2.40 24.12 -0.53
CA ARG A 7 -2.93 25.36 -1.11
C ARG A 7 -3.60 25.08 -2.44
N ASP A 8 -4.39 26.04 -2.90
CA ASP A 8 -4.95 26.06 -4.25
C ASP A 8 -5.82 24.83 -4.58
N ILE A 9 -6.56 24.34 -3.59
CA ILE A 9 -7.55 23.28 -3.80
C ILE A 9 -8.75 23.90 -4.51
N PRO A 10 -9.19 23.35 -5.67
CA PRO A 10 -10.38 23.83 -6.35
C PRO A 10 -11.61 23.78 -5.44
N ASP A 11 -12.47 24.80 -5.50
CA ASP A 11 -13.65 24.91 -4.63
C ASP A 11 -14.57 23.69 -4.73
N ALA A 12 -14.74 23.15 -5.93
CA ALA A 12 -15.52 21.94 -6.17
C ALA A 12 -14.96 20.73 -5.39
N ALA A 13 -13.65 20.52 -5.43
CA ALA A 13 -12.99 19.44 -4.70
C ALA A 13 -13.09 19.66 -3.18
N MET A 14 -12.93 20.89 -2.71
CA MET A 14 -13.08 21.23 -1.29
C MET A 14 -14.50 20.95 -0.78
N GLN A 15 -15.53 21.27 -1.57
CA GLN A 15 -16.93 20.98 -1.23
C GLN A 15 -17.20 19.47 -1.17
N GLU A 16 -16.69 18.73 -2.13
CA GLU A 16 -16.83 17.28 -2.17
C GLU A 16 -16.16 16.62 -0.96
N LEU A 17 -14.92 17.02 -0.64
CA LEU A 17 -14.19 16.52 0.52
C LEU A 17 -14.92 16.80 1.85
N LYS A 18 -15.51 17.99 2.00
CA LYS A 18 -16.36 18.31 3.17
C LYS A 18 -17.60 17.43 3.21
N SER A 19 -18.29 17.26 2.08
CA SER A 19 -19.47 16.39 2.00
C SER A 19 -19.14 14.94 2.37
N MET A 20 -17.99 14.43 1.95
CA MET A 20 -17.53 13.10 2.32
C MET A 20 -17.21 13.00 3.82
N ALA A 21 -16.50 13.99 4.38
CA ALA A 21 -16.19 14.03 5.81
C ALA A 21 -17.46 14.01 6.68
N ASP A 22 -18.47 14.80 6.30
CA ASP A 22 -19.75 14.90 6.99
C ASP A 22 -20.53 13.57 6.91
N LYS A 23 -20.60 12.95 5.72
CA LYS A 23 -21.27 11.65 5.52
C LYS A 23 -20.62 10.52 6.32
N SER A 24 -19.32 10.59 6.53
CA SER A 24 -18.55 9.57 7.25
C SER A 24 -18.43 9.85 8.76
N ASN A 25 -19.16 10.85 9.29
CA ASN A 25 -19.19 11.20 10.72
C ASN A 25 -17.81 11.54 11.33
N TYR A 26 -16.90 12.14 10.56
CA TYR A 26 -15.65 12.65 11.12
C TYR A 26 -15.86 13.99 11.83
N LYS A 27 -15.07 14.26 12.87
CA LYS A 27 -15.23 15.51 13.65
C LYS A 27 -14.70 16.73 12.92
N SER A 28 -13.82 16.52 11.95
CA SER A 28 -13.27 17.58 11.11
C SER A 28 -12.82 17.04 9.76
N LEU A 29 -12.77 17.92 8.77
CA LEU A 29 -12.20 17.61 7.46
C LEU A 29 -10.74 17.13 7.58
N ASN A 30 -9.95 17.71 8.49
CA ASN A 30 -8.56 17.29 8.68
C ASN A 30 -8.46 15.85 9.18
N GLU A 31 -9.31 15.45 10.12
CA GLU A 31 -9.35 14.07 10.62
C GLU A 31 -9.74 13.08 9.51
N PHE A 32 -10.73 13.45 8.69
CA PHE A 32 -11.10 12.68 7.50
C PHE A 32 -9.91 12.55 6.53
N LEU A 33 -9.24 13.65 6.20
CA LEU A 33 -8.10 13.65 5.28
C LEU A 33 -6.94 12.81 5.80
N VAL A 34 -6.61 12.89 7.09
CA VAL A 34 -5.57 12.04 7.71
C VAL A 34 -5.96 10.57 7.60
N SER A 35 -7.21 10.22 7.89
CA SER A 35 -7.70 8.85 7.76
C SER A 35 -7.55 8.31 6.34
N VAL A 36 -8.00 9.08 5.34
CA VAL A 36 -7.92 8.70 3.92
C VAL A 36 -6.46 8.56 3.48
N LEU A 37 -5.60 9.53 3.80
CA LEU A 37 -4.18 9.49 3.45
C LEU A 37 -3.47 8.31 4.12
N THR A 38 -3.81 8.00 5.36
CA THR A 38 -3.24 6.86 6.09
C THR A 38 -3.67 5.55 5.44
N SER A 39 -4.95 5.42 5.07
CA SER A 39 -5.47 4.25 4.37
C SER A 39 -4.74 4.02 3.03
N VAL A 40 -4.61 5.06 2.21
CA VAL A 40 -3.89 4.99 0.93
C VAL A 40 -2.41 4.64 1.13
N ALA A 41 -1.75 5.29 2.10
CA ALA A 41 -0.34 5.00 2.39
C ALA A 41 -0.12 3.56 2.86
N MET A 42 -1.00 3.04 3.73
CA MET A 42 -0.93 1.65 4.19
C MET A 42 -1.24 0.65 3.07
N GLY A 43 -2.22 0.94 2.22
CA GLY A 43 -2.54 0.13 1.05
C GLY A 43 -1.34 -0.01 0.12
N ASN A 44 -0.73 1.11 -0.26
CA ASN A 44 0.48 1.13 -1.10
C ASN A 44 1.64 0.38 -0.44
N TYR A 45 1.83 0.57 0.87
CA TYR A 45 2.87 -0.15 1.62
C TYR A 45 2.63 -1.66 1.62
N PHE A 46 1.38 -2.09 1.79
CA PHE A 46 1.02 -3.50 1.77
C PHE A 46 1.27 -4.12 0.38
N GLU A 47 0.83 -3.46 -0.69
CA GLU A 47 1.07 -3.91 -2.07
C GLU A 47 2.57 -4.04 -2.37
N GLU A 48 3.39 -3.07 -1.96
CA GLU A 48 4.85 -3.14 -2.14
C GLU A 48 5.45 -4.34 -1.39
N LYS A 49 4.97 -4.61 -0.17
CA LYS A 49 5.43 -5.75 0.63
C LYS A 49 4.99 -7.08 0.05
N GLU A 50 3.77 -7.16 -0.45
CA GLU A 50 3.25 -8.35 -1.11
C GLU A 50 4.08 -8.67 -2.37
N GLN A 51 4.37 -7.68 -3.21
CA GLN A 51 5.22 -7.86 -4.39
C GLN A 51 6.62 -8.40 -4.02
N LYS A 52 7.25 -7.83 -2.99
CA LYS A 52 8.56 -8.32 -2.50
C LYS A 52 8.47 -9.76 -1.98
N TYR A 53 7.39 -10.10 -1.30
CA TYR A 53 7.19 -11.45 -0.78
C TYR A 53 7.00 -12.48 -1.90
N GLN A 54 6.22 -12.14 -2.94
CA GLN A 54 6.05 -12.97 -4.13
C GLN A 54 7.36 -13.20 -4.89
N GLN A 55 8.19 -12.15 -5.02
CA GLN A 55 9.54 -12.26 -5.59
C GLN A 55 10.42 -13.21 -4.79
N LEU A 56 10.39 -13.10 -3.45
CA LEU A 56 11.17 -13.98 -2.58
C LEU A 56 10.72 -15.44 -2.68
N ILE A 57 9.41 -15.70 -2.69
CA ILE A 57 8.88 -17.05 -2.89
C ILE A 57 9.35 -17.61 -4.22
N SER A 58 9.24 -16.83 -5.30
CA SER A 58 9.66 -17.28 -6.63
C SER A 58 11.14 -17.67 -6.65
N TYR A 59 12.00 -16.83 -6.06
CA TYR A 59 13.44 -17.10 -5.94
C TYR A 59 13.72 -18.37 -5.13
N VAL A 60 13.03 -18.57 -4.00
CA VAL A 60 13.22 -19.76 -3.17
C VAL A 60 12.77 -21.03 -3.90
N THR A 61 11.62 -20.99 -4.58
CA THR A 61 11.11 -22.11 -5.37
C THR A 61 12.10 -22.48 -6.47
N GLU A 62 12.54 -21.51 -7.26
CA GLU A 62 13.52 -21.73 -8.34
C GLU A 62 14.83 -22.32 -7.80
N THR A 63 15.31 -21.82 -6.66
CA THR A 63 16.51 -22.34 -6.00
C THR A 63 16.32 -23.79 -5.56
N LEU A 64 15.17 -24.13 -4.98
CA LEU A 64 14.87 -25.50 -4.53
C LEU A 64 14.74 -26.46 -5.72
N GLU A 65 14.09 -26.03 -6.80
CA GLU A 65 13.99 -26.80 -8.04
C GLU A 65 15.37 -27.09 -8.63
N ASN A 66 16.19 -26.05 -8.83
CA ASN A 66 17.56 -26.18 -9.30
C ASN A 66 18.41 -27.12 -8.42
N ASN A 67 18.35 -26.96 -7.10
CA ASN A 67 19.06 -27.82 -6.17
C ASN A 67 18.58 -29.28 -6.26
N THR A 68 17.28 -29.50 -6.42
CA THR A 68 16.70 -30.84 -6.57
C THR A 68 17.14 -31.49 -7.88
N GLU A 69 17.20 -30.73 -8.97
CA GLU A 69 17.69 -31.21 -10.26
C GLU A 69 19.16 -31.61 -10.19
N VAL A 70 20.01 -30.79 -9.56
CA VAL A 70 21.42 -31.12 -9.33
C VAL A 70 21.56 -32.40 -8.52
N LEU A 71 20.79 -32.56 -7.43
CA LEU A 71 20.82 -33.78 -6.63
C LEU A 71 20.42 -35.02 -7.44
N ARG A 72 19.36 -34.93 -8.25
CA ARG A 72 18.93 -36.01 -9.15
C ARG A 72 19.97 -36.37 -10.20
N ALA A 73 20.72 -35.39 -10.72
CA ALA A 73 21.78 -35.61 -11.68
C ALA A 73 22.98 -36.33 -11.06
N ILE A 74 23.29 -36.07 -9.78
CA ILE A 74 24.40 -36.70 -9.06
C ILE A 74 24.06 -38.12 -8.57
N THR A 75 22.78 -38.40 -8.30
CA THR A 75 22.32 -39.72 -7.84
C THR A 75 21.96 -40.70 -8.96
N LYS A 76 22.07 -40.28 -10.23
CA LYS A 76 22.01 -41.16 -11.41
C LYS A 76 23.41 -41.62 -11.81
#